data_AF-A0A7X8UQF9-F1
#
_entry.id   AF-A0A7X8UQF9-F1
#
_cell.length_a   1.000
_cell.length_b   1.000
_cell.length_c   1.000
_cell.angle_alpha   90.00
_cell.angle_beta   90.00
_cell.angle_gamma   90.00
#
_symmetry.space_group_name_H-M   'P 1'
#
loop_
_entity.id
_entity.type
_entity.pdbx_description
1 polymer ?
#
loop_
_entity_poly.entity_id
_entity_poly.type
_entity_poly.pdbx_seq_one_letter_code
_entity_poly.pdbx_strand_id
1 'polypeptide(L)'
;MKGRKPQDRAGKEVAEDAKRAVRRAFEHVGLELYQVQMSLAPAQKARFILGGANPQDWPHEIPALSVEFWGTTTGRVTPIRVFCDASNDNPAMSIASGVLAVKDCVCGLEQLPNVLKDVWAERQELVARQTAGEQIHSFIGKFRWEWATMGSIWGDEK
;
A
#
# COMPACT_ATOMS: atom_id res chain seq x y z
N MET A 1 -35.72 -15.40 -12.45
CA MET A 1 -34.44 -14.70 -12.71
C MET A 1 -34.65 -13.20 -12.52
N LYS A 2 -34.14 -12.60 -11.43
CA LYS A 2 -34.20 -11.13 -11.24
C LYS A 2 -33.11 -10.50 -12.10
N GLY A 3 -33.51 -9.71 -13.11
CA GLY A 3 -32.57 -8.99 -13.97
C GLY A 3 -31.70 -8.03 -13.16
N ARG A 4 -30.38 -8.04 -13.41
CA ARG A 4 -29.43 -7.05 -12.84
C ARG A 4 -29.88 -5.65 -13.24
N LYS A 5 -29.96 -4.73 -12.27
CA LYS A 5 -30.43 -3.36 -12.53
C LYS A 5 -29.36 -2.59 -13.31
N PRO A 6 -29.73 -1.64 -14.20
CA PRO A 6 -28.78 -0.82 -14.95
C PRO A 6 -27.73 -0.09 -14.09
N GLN A 7 -28.11 0.29 -12.87
CA GLN A 7 -27.22 0.89 -11.87
C GLN A 7 -26.07 -0.05 -11.49
N ASP A 8 -26.30 -1.36 -11.42
CA ASP A 8 -25.26 -2.35 -11.12
C ASP A 8 -24.19 -2.42 -12.23
N ARG A 9 -24.53 -1.99 -13.46
CA ARG A 9 -23.66 -1.96 -14.64
C ARG A 9 -22.83 -0.66 -14.71
N ALA A 10 -23.42 0.49 -14.40
CA ALA A 10 -22.71 1.77 -14.37
C ALA A 10 -21.58 1.79 -13.33
N GLY A 11 -21.88 1.38 -12.08
CA GLY A 11 -20.83 1.24 -11.06
C GLY A 11 -19.85 0.09 -11.30
N LYS A 12 -20.11 -0.80 -12.28
CA LYS A 12 -19.14 -1.83 -12.67
C LYS A 12 -18.04 -1.24 -13.54
N GLU A 13 -18.41 -0.45 -14.55
CA GLU A 13 -17.42 0.09 -15.49
C GLU A 13 -16.47 1.07 -14.78
N VAL A 14 -16.99 1.93 -13.91
CA VAL A 14 -16.16 2.82 -13.09
C VAL A 14 -15.18 2.04 -12.19
N ALA A 15 -15.63 0.92 -11.61
CA ALA A 15 -14.77 0.09 -10.78
C ALA A 15 -13.68 -0.62 -11.62
N GLU A 16 -14.00 -1.03 -12.84
CA GLU A 16 -13.02 -1.58 -13.79
C GLU A 16 -12.02 -0.51 -14.24
N ASP A 17 -12.46 0.71 -14.51
CA ASP A 17 -11.58 1.85 -14.81
C ASP A 17 -10.64 2.18 -13.64
N ALA A 18 -11.16 2.17 -12.42
CA ALA A 18 -10.34 2.37 -11.23
C ALA A 18 -9.30 1.26 -11.07
N LYS A 19 -9.68 -0.01 -11.29
CA LYS A 19 -8.75 -1.15 -11.31
C LYS A 19 -7.69 -1.01 -12.42
N ARG A 20 -8.06 -0.54 -13.61
CA ARG A 20 -7.11 -0.23 -14.70
C ARG A 20 -6.15 0.89 -14.30
N ALA A 21 -6.63 1.91 -13.58
CA ALA A 21 -5.80 3.00 -13.09
C ALA A 21 -4.80 2.54 -12.01
N VAL A 22 -5.21 1.65 -11.11
CA VAL A 22 -4.32 1.05 -10.10
C VAL A 22 -3.15 0.32 -10.77
N ARG A 23 -3.44 -0.51 -11.79
CA ARG A 23 -2.40 -1.18 -12.58
C ARG A 23 -1.40 -0.18 -13.15
N ARG A 24 -1.89 0.86 -13.85
CA ARG A 24 -1.03 1.89 -14.45
C ARG A 24 -0.22 2.64 -13.39
N ALA A 25 -0.77 2.87 -12.20
CA ALA A 25 -0.09 3.56 -11.13
C ALA A 25 1.09 2.74 -10.57
N PHE A 26 0.93 1.42 -10.42
CA PHE A 26 2.03 0.52 -10.05
C PHE A 26 3.10 0.42 -11.14
N GLU A 27 2.69 0.27 -12.40
CA GLU A 27 3.62 0.27 -13.55
C GLU A 27 4.40 1.58 -13.65
N HIS A 28 3.76 2.72 -13.37
CA HIS A 28 4.39 4.04 -13.39
C HIS A 28 5.54 4.18 -12.37
N VAL A 29 5.45 3.49 -11.24
CA VAL A 29 6.48 3.53 -10.19
C VAL A 29 7.51 2.40 -10.33
N GLY A 30 7.47 1.65 -11.45
CA GLY A 30 8.42 0.59 -11.75
C GLY A 30 8.20 -0.70 -10.96
N LEU A 31 7.00 -0.92 -10.43
CA LEU A 31 6.65 -2.15 -9.72
C LEU A 31 5.91 -3.11 -10.65
N GLU A 32 6.26 -4.39 -10.55
CA GLU A 32 5.60 -5.50 -11.22
C GLU A 32 4.30 -5.85 -10.49
N LEU A 33 3.22 -5.97 -11.26
CA LEU A 33 1.92 -6.25 -10.69
C LEU A 33 1.85 -7.68 -10.14
N TYR A 34 1.67 -7.79 -8.82
CA TYR A 34 1.44 -9.07 -8.15
C TYR A 34 -0.03 -9.49 -8.30
N GLN A 35 -0.96 -8.58 -7.98
CA GLN A 35 -2.39 -8.82 -8.14
C GLN A 35 -3.16 -7.52 -8.33
N VAL A 36 -4.26 -7.57 -9.10
CA VAL A 36 -5.36 -6.61 -8.94
C VAL A 36 -6.68 -7.34 -9.05
N GLN A 37 -7.41 -7.37 -7.94
CA GLN A 37 -8.66 -8.09 -7.79
C GLN A 37 -9.81 -7.14 -7.51
N MET A 38 -11.01 -7.57 -7.90
CA MET A 38 -12.23 -6.86 -7.61
C MET A 38 -13.31 -7.84 -7.18
N SER A 39 -13.86 -7.63 -5.98
CA SER A 39 -14.85 -8.50 -5.37
C SER A 39 -16.15 -7.74 -5.12
N LEU A 40 -17.28 -8.28 -5.59
CA LEU A 40 -18.58 -7.70 -5.29
C LEU A 40 -18.94 -7.95 -3.82
N ALA A 41 -19.33 -6.89 -3.12
CA ALA A 41 -19.79 -6.93 -1.74
C ALA A 41 -21.26 -6.46 -1.71
N PRO A 42 -22.24 -7.39 -1.85
CA PRO A 42 -23.64 -7.04 -2.04
C PRO A 42 -24.24 -6.25 -0.87
N ALA A 43 -23.84 -6.59 0.36
CA ALA A 43 -24.33 -5.93 1.57
C ALA A 43 -23.92 -4.45 1.62
N GLN A 44 -22.74 -4.12 1.09
CA GLN A 44 -22.17 -2.78 1.03
C GLN A 44 -22.61 -2.03 -0.24
N LYS A 45 -23.32 -2.69 -1.17
CA LYS A 45 -23.66 -2.15 -2.50
C LYS A 45 -22.41 -1.57 -3.19
N ALA A 46 -21.29 -2.26 -3.07
CA ALA A 46 -20.00 -1.81 -3.54
C ALA A 46 -19.15 -2.98 -4.04
N ARG A 47 -18.04 -2.64 -4.68
CA ARG A 47 -16.99 -3.56 -5.10
C ARG A 47 -15.72 -3.19 -4.37
N PHE A 48 -15.16 -4.14 -3.64
CA PHE A 48 -13.85 -4.00 -3.06
C PHE A 48 -12.82 -4.17 -4.16
N ILE A 49 -11.83 -3.28 -4.21
CA ILE A 49 -10.71 -3.35 -5.14
C ILE A 49 -9.45 -3.45 -4.30
N LEU A 50 -8.65 -4.48 -4.59
CA LEU A 50 -7.36 -4.74 -3.96
C LEU A 50 -6.31 -4.80 -5.06
N GLY A 51 -5.28 -3.99 -4.96
CA GLY A 51 -4.09 -4.04 -5.81
C GLY A 51 -2.86 -4.36 -4.98
N GLY A 52 -1.90 -5.09 -5.54
CA GLY A 52 -0.60 -5.35 -4.94
C GLY A 52 0.48 -5.43 -6.01
N ALA A 53 1.67 -4.93 -5.69
CA ALA A 53 2.81 -4.94 -6.59
C ALA A 53 4.14 -5.08 -5.85
N ASN A 54 5.14 -5.52 -6.61
CA ASN A 54 6.46 -5.95 -6.14
C ASN A 54 7.56 -5.31 -6.97
N PRO A 55 8.75 -5.06 -6.42
CA PRO A 55 9.92 -4.84 -7.27
C PRO A 55 10.27 -6.14 -8.02
N GLN A 56 11.12 -6.01 -9.04
CA GLN A 56 11.70 -7.18 -9.71
C GLN A 56 12.41 -8.08 -8.68
N ASP A 57 12.31 -9.40 -8.89
CA ASP A 57 12.94 -10.44 -8.05
C ASP A 57 12.50 -10.44 -6.58
N TRP A 58 11.29 -9.96 -6.29
CA TRP A 58 10.75 -9.96 -4.94
C TRP A 58 10.61 -11.38 -4.35
N PRO A 59 11.32 -11.71 -3.26
CA PRO A 59 11.43 -13.09 -2.79
C PRO A 59 10.31 -13.51 -1.84
N HIS A 60 9.34 -12.63 -1.57
CA HIS A 60 8.31 -12.86 -0.55
C HIS A 60 6.94 -13.16 -1.18
N GLU A 61 6.15 -13.98 -0.48
CA GLU A 61 4.83 -14.41 -0.94
C GLU A 61 3.78 -13.30 -0.93
N ILE A 62 3.99 -12.29 -0.09
CA ILE A 62 3.11 -11.11 0.04
C ILE A 62 3.62 -9.96 -0.83
N PRO A 63 2.73 -9.04 -1.28
CA PRO A 63 3.17 -7.89 -2.05
C PRO A 63 4.08 -6.97 -1.24
N ALA A 64 4.92 -6.18 -1.92
CA ALA A 64 5.73 -5.16 -1.27
C ALA A 64 4.90 -3.91 -0.92
N LEU A 65 4.01 -3.52 -1.83
CA LEU A 65 3.00 -2.50 -1.61
C LEU A 65 1.63 -3.02 -2.02
N SER A 66 0.61 -2.63 -1.27
CA SER A 66 -0.79 -2.88 -1.65
C SER A 66 -1.65 -1.64 -1.50
N VAL A 67 -2.79 -1.65 -2.21
CA VAL A 67 -3.79 -0.60 -2.16
C VAL A 67 -5.18 -1.19 -2.04
N GLU A 68 -6.04 -0.56 -1.26
CA GLU A 68 -7.42 -0.99 -1.11
C GLU A 68 -8.41 0.18 -1.16
N PHE A 69 -9.57 -0.05 -1.76
CA PHE A 69 -10.67 0.91 -1.78
C PHE A 69 -11.97 0.27 -2.28
N TRP A 70 -13.04 1.06 -2.27
CA TRP A 70 -14.37 0.66 -2.70
C TRP A 70 -14.83 1.45 -3.92
N GLY A 71 -15.30 0.75 -4.94
CA GLY A 71 -16.12 1.31 -6.01
C GLY A 71 -17.60 1.05 -5.73
N THR A 72 -18.39 2.07 -5.42
CA THR A 72 -19.83 1.91 -5.16
C THR A 72 -20.57 1.49 -6.45
N THR A 73 -21.72 0.84 -6.31
CA THR A 73 -22.56 0.54 -7.49
C THR A 73 -23.12 1.79 -8.17
N THR A 74 -23.01 2.96 -7.54
CA THR A 74 -23.35 4.26 -8.14
C THR A 74 -22.20 4.91 -8.92
N GLY A 75 -21.02 4.28 -8.97
CA GLY A 75 -19.87 4.80 -9.71
C GLY A 75 -19.03 5.82 -8.94
N ARG A 76 -19.05 5.79 -7.61
CA ARG A 76 -18.12 6.57 -6.77
C ARG A 76 -16.98 5.69 -6.31
N VAL A 77 -15.79 6.27 -6.20
CA VAL A 77 -14.61 5.61 -5.67
C VAL A 77 -14.28 6.23 -4.32
N THR A 78 -14.14 5.41 -3.28
CA THR A 78 -13.70 5.89 -1.97
C THR A 78 -12.23 6.29 -2.04
N PRO A 79 -11.74 7.09 -1.08
CA PRO A 79 -10.32 7.31 -0.96
C PRO A 79 -9.54 5.99 -0.89
N ILE A 80 -8.37 5.99 -1.53
CA ILE A 80 -7.51 4.84 -1.70
C ILE A 80 -6.54 4.78 -0.54
N ARG A 81 -6.57 3.67 0.19
CA ARG A 81 -5.59 3.39 1.24
C ARG A 81 -4.41 2.69 0.62
N VAL A 82 -3.21 3.16 0.93
CA VAL A 82 -1.94 2.58 0.50
C VAL A 82 -1.27 1.93 1.71
N PHE A 83 -0.82 0.70 1.53
CA PHE A 83 -0.16 -0.11 2.55
C PHE A 83 1.24 -0.50 2.09
N CYS A 84 2.14 -0.52 3.06
CA CYS A 84 3.49 -1.02 2.93
C CYS A 84 3.54 -2.33 3.73
N ASP A 85 3.43 -3.45 3.03
CA ASP A 85 3.22 -4.77 3.64
C ASP A 85 4.55 -5.35 4.14
N ALA A 86 4.55 -5.87 5.36
CA ALA A 86 5.74 -6.41 6.03
C ALA A 86 5.87 -7.92 5.81
N SER A 87 7.05 -8.41 5.41
CA SER A 87 7.31 -9.84 5.22
C SER A 87 7.88 -10.49 6.48
N ASN A 88 7.43 -11.72 6.76
CA ASN A 88 7.65 -12.41 8.03
C ASN A 88 9.12 -12.80 8.30
N ASP A 89 9.97 -12.82 7.27
CA ASP A 89 11.29 -13.45 7.34
C ASP A 89 12.48 -12.48 7.30
N ASN A 90 12.23 -11.18 7.18
CA ASN A 90 13.29 -10.17 7.26
C ASN A 90 12.97 -9.16 8.38
N PRO A 91 13.77 -9.07 9.46
CA PRO A 91 13.56 -8.10 10.54
C PRO A 91 13.48 -6.65 10.05
N ALA A 92 14.22 -6.29 8.99
CA ALA A 92 14.15 -4.98 8.34
C ALA A 92 12.86 -4.77 7.52
N MET A 93 12.09 -5.84 7.31
CA MET A 93 10.79 -5.83 6.65
C MET A 93 9.65 -6.12 7.62
N SER A 94 9.95 -6.60 8.84
CA SER A 94 9.02 -7.08 9.87
C SER A 94 8.56 -5.98 10.84
N ILE A 95 8.72 -4.71 10.46
CA ILE A 95 8.31 -3.52 11.24
C ILE A 95 6.81 -3.53 11.59
N ALA A 96 6.00 -4.41 10.99
CA ALA A 96 4.57 -4.52 11.24
C ALA A 96 4.15 -5.50 12.37
N SER A 97 5.02 -5.86 13.31
CA SER A 97 4.57 -6.65 14.48
C SER A 97 3.88 -5.82 15.59
N GLY A 98 3.78 -4.50 15.48
CA GLY A 98 2.89 -3.72 16.36
C GLY A 98 2.82 -2.24 16.01
N VAL A 99 1.59 -1.67 15.97
CA VAL A 99 1.15 -0.25 15.88
C VAL A 99 1.76 0.64 14.76
N LEU A 100 2.93 0.29 14.26
CA LEU A 100 3.77 0.89 13.23
C LEU A 100 3.67 0.13 11.90
N ALA A 101 2.65 -0.73 11.75
CA ALA A 101 2.17 -1.08 10.43
C ALA A 101 1.96 0.24 9.71
N VAL A 102 2.69 0.41 8.63
CA VAL A 102 2.90 1.63 7.88
C VAL A 102 1.57 1.96 7.17
N LYS A 103 0.60 2.39 7.98
CA LYS A 103 -0.82 2.33 7.70
C LYS A 103 -1.29 3.70 7.23
N ASP A 104 -1.90 3.65 6.06
CA ASP A 104 -2.95 4.55 5.62
C ASP A 104 -2.49 5.93 5.15
N CYS A 105 -1.68 5.98 4.08
CA CYS A 105 -1.90 7.12 3.18
C CYS A 105 -3.20 6.92 2.45
N VAL A 106 -4.00 7.98 2.52
CA VAL A 106 -5.30 8.06 1.90
C VAL A 106 -5.21 9.08 0.78
N CYS A 107 -5.49 8.66 -0.45
CA CYS A 107 -5.38 9.54 -1.62
C CYS A 107 -6.52 9.32 -2.64
N GLY A 108 -6.68 10.27 -3.55
CA GLY A 108 -7.54 10.09 -4.72
C GLY A 108 -6.85 9.26 -5.81
N LEU A 109 -7.64 8.71 -6.74
CA LEU A 109 -7.13 7.91 -7.87
C LEU A 109 -6.10 8.68 -8.72
N GLU A 110 -6.29 9.99 -8.89
CA GLU A 110 -5.37 10.87 -9.64
C GLU A 110 -4.02 11.06 -8.95
N GLN A 111 -4.01 11.03 -7.62
CA GLN A 111 -2.81 11.20 -6.80
C GLN A 111 -2.04 9.90 -6.59
N LEU A 112 -2.69 8.76 -6.86
CA LEU A 112 -2.16 7.43 -6.56
C LEU A 112 -0.75 7.18 -7.10
N PRO A 113 -0.39 7.53 -8.36
CA PRO A 113 0.97 7.31 -8.86
C PRO A 113 2.04 8.06 -8.04
N ASN A 114 1.77 9.31 -7.66
CA ASN A 114 2.70 10.11 -6.86
C ASN A 114 2.81 9.56 -5.43
N VAL A 115 1.68 9.20 -4.83
CA VAL A 115 1.68 8.61 -3.48
C VAL A 115 2.41 7.27 -3.48
N LEU A 116 2.19 6.41 -4.47
CA LEU A 116 2.93 5.15 -4.60
C LEU A 116 4.44 5.40 -4.76
N LYS A 117 4.84 6.43 -5.51
CA LYS A 117 6.25 6.79 -5.68
C LYS A 117 6.89 7.20 -4.36
N ASP A 118 6.22 8.08 -3.62
CA ASP A 118 6.71 8.59 -2.33
C ASP A 118 6.81 7.44 -1.32
N VAL A 119 5.74 6.64 -1.19
CA VAL A 119 5.70 5.48 -0.28
C VAL A 119 6.77 4.45 -0.64
N TRP A 120 7.00 4.22 -1.93
CA TRP A 120 8.03 3.29 -2.37
C TRP A 120 9.43 3.79 -2.02
N ALA A 121 9.72 5.07 -2.28
CA ALA A 121 11.00 5.68 -1.92
C ALA A 121 11.25 5.62 -0.40
N GLU A 122 10.24 5.94 0.40
CA GLU A 122 10.32 5.90 1.87
C GLU A 122 10.53 4.47 2.38
N ARG A 123 9.89 3.45 1.76
CA ARG A 123 10.16 2.04 2.06
C ARG A 123 11.61 1.68 1.74
N GLN A 124 12.15 2.09 0.60
CA GLN A 124 13.54 1.79 0.23
C GLN A 124 14.54 2.42 1.21
N GLU A 125 14.32 3.66 1.62
CA GLU A 125 15.16 4.32 2.63
C GLU A 125 15.11 3.57 3.96
N LEU A 126 13.92 3.20 4.43
CA LEU A 126 13.73 2.50 5.68
C LEU A 126 14.44 1.13 5.69
N VAL A 127 14.32 0.36 4.61
CA VAL A 127 15.01 -0.93 4.47
C VAL A 127 16.52 -0.73 4.45
N ALA A 128 17.03 0.27 3.72
CA ALA A 128 18.45 0.56 3.65
C ALA A 128 19.04 0.94 5.03
N ARG A 129 18.35 1.83 5.78
CA ARG A 129 18.78 2.26 7.12
C ARG A 129 18.77 1.11 8.14
N GLN A 130 17.73 0.29 8.13
CA GLN A 130 17.69 -0.88 9.02
C GLN A 130 18.74 -1.93 8.64
N THR A 131 19.01 -2.11 7.35
CA THR A 131 20.12 -2.98 6.89
C THR A 131 21.48 -2.42 7.36
N ALA A 132 21.62 -1.10 7.46
CA ALA A 132 22.79 -0.44 8.03
C ALA A 132 22.84 -0.48 9.57
N GLY A 133 21.85 -1.07 10.25
CA GLY A 133 21.80 -1.20 11.70
C GLY A 133 21.20 0.01 12.44
N GLU A 134 20.61 0.97 11.74
CA GLU A 134 19.83 2.04 12.36
C GLU A 134 18.50 1.50 12.90
N GLN A 135 18.06 2.04 14.04
CA GLN A 135 16.79 1.68 14.65
C GLN A 135 15.79 2.83 14.50
N ILE A 136 14.53 2.48 14.25
CA ILE A 136 13.43 3.45 14.24
C ILE A 136 13.28 3.98 15.67
N HIS A 137 13.39 5.29 15.83
CA HIS A 137 13.14 5.95 17.11
C HIS A 137 11.65 6.26 17.26
N SER A 138 11.07 6.96 16.29
CA SER A 138 9.68 7.40 16.32
C SER A 138 9.08 7.48 14.91
N PHE A 139 7.75 7.41 14.82
CA PHE A 139 7.01 7.68 13.58
C PHE A 139 6.51 9.12 13.59
N ILE A 140 6.83 9.89 12.55
CA ILE A 140 6.51 11.32 12.45
C ILE A 140 5.44 11.64 11.40
N GLY A 141 4.78 10.61 10.86
CA GLY A 141 3.67 10.76 9.91
C GLY A 141 4.09 10.62 8.45
N LYS A 142 3.11 10.36 7.57
CA LYS A 142 3.32 10.18 6.11
C LYS A 142 4.49 9.25 5.78
N PHE A 143 4.58 8.09 6.43
CA PHE A 143 5.68 7.14 6.19
C PHE A 143 7.08 7.75 6.41
N ARG A 144 7.24 8.59 7.43
CA ARG A 144 8.54 9.12 7.84
C ARG A 144 8.84 8.76 9.29
N TRP A 145 10.13 8.62 9.58
CA TRP A 145 10.64 8.19 10.88
C TRP A 145 11.79 9.08 11.33
N GLU A 146 11.89 9.24 12.64
CA GLU A 146 13.13 9.66 13.28
C GLU A 146 13.96 8.41 13.59
N TRP A 147 15.27 8.53 13.49
CA TRP A 147 16.20 7.41 13.55
C TRP A 147 17.19 7.59 14.70
N ALA A 148 17.56 6.49 15.34
CA ALA A 148 18.62 6.44 16.34
C ALA A 148 19.79 5.58 15.83
N THR A 149 21.01 6.10 15.96
CA THR A 149 22.23 5.33 15.70
C THR A 149 22.59 4.51 16.93
N MET A 150 22.99 3.24 16.73
CA MET A 150 23.37 2.29 17.79
C MET A 150 24.53 2.73 18.71
N GLY A 151 25.14 3.90 18.52
CA GLY A 151 26.21 4.43 19.36
C GLY A 151 25.77 5.41 20.46
N SER A 152 24.48 5.73 20.59
CA SER A 152 24.01 6.79 21.52
C SER A 152 23.27 6.29 22.77
N ILE A 153 22.99 4.98 22.86
CA ILE A 153 22.16 4.41 23.95
C ILE A 153 23.01 3.94 25.13
N TRP A 154 24.30 3.68 24.90
CA TRP A 154 25.27 3.40 25.94
C TRP A 154 26.29 4.52 25.89
N GLY A 155 26.17 5.46 26.83
CA GLY A 155 27.16 6.52 26.99
C GLY A 155 28.55 5.90 27.10
N ASP A 156 29.51 6.53 26.41
CA ASP A 156 30.93 6.33 26.69
C ASP A 156 31.18 6.60 28.18
N GLU A 157 31.20 5.55 29.00
CA GLU A 157 31.83 5.60 30.31
C GLU A 157 33.35 5.64 30.06
N LYS A 158 33.92 6.83 30.19
CA LYS A 158 35.35 7.05 30.37
C LYS A 158 35.83 6.54 31.72
#